data_AF-A0AAD3REJ6-F1
#
_entry.id   AF-A0AAD3REJ6-F1
#
_cell.length_a   1.000
_cell.length_b   1.000
_cell.length_c   1.000
_cell.angle_alpha   90.00
_cell.angle_beta   90.00
_cell.angle_gamma   90.00
#
_symmetry.space_group_name_H-M   'P 1'
#
loop_
_entity.id
_entity.type
_entity.pdbx_description
1 polymer ?
#
loop_
_entity_poly.entity_id
_entity_poly.type
_entity_poly.pdbx_seq_one_letter_code
_entity_poly.pdbx_strand_id
1 'polypeptide(L)'
;MYTNVQECWSAQDPHCVWCGSETRCTFEDNCTDSDWVSIPDDHQHKIVSYKVEKEPTGQIKLNIQTHLTVGQSALSRFACQFSASSSELCSRSGPPPLFPQCTCILSDSRLPAGGLDVSVRIRVGKTHLLEQLTLTNCSDIRGPPSSVLCQQCIRAGCGWSKNSCSWANQGVINDSVCQTMESGMNFSRPVISSITPSVVSFYGRNHAVLSGQNLRDVTRVRMTADADCTPRESPVWNNTGVSLTFHIPRTDGKG
;
A
#
# COMPACT_ATOMS: atom_id res chain seq x y z
N MET A 1 -10.74 12.51 -15.33
CA MET A 1 -11.87 12.52 -14.36
C MET A 1 -11.81 11.20 -13.62
N TYR A 2 -11.65 11.22 -12.30
CA TYR A 2 -11.55 10.00 -11.50
C TYR A 2 -12.89 9.26 -11.47
N THR A 3 -12.90 7.98 -11.80
CA THR A 3 -14.12 7.18 -12.01
C THR A 3 -14.60 6.46 -10.76
N ASN A 4 -13.74 6.36 -9.75
CA ASN A 4 -14.01 5.66 -8.50
C ASN A 4 -13.18 6.23 -7.33
N VAL A 5 -13.55 5.83 -6.11
CA VAL A 5 -12.89 6.26 -4.87
C VAL A 5 -11.39 5.90 -4.84
N GLN A 6 -11.00 4.76 -5.41
CA GLN A 6 -9.59 4.34 -5.41
C GLN A 6 -8.73 5.28 -6.24
N GLU A 7 -9.22 5.67 -7.42
CA GLU A 7 -8.55 6.63 -8.29
C GLU A 7 -8.45 8.00 -7.63
N CYS A 8 -9.54 8.51 -7.05
CA CYS A 8 -9.57 9.79 -6.34
C CYS A 8 -8.58 9.80 -5.16
N TRP A 9 -8.58 8.74 -4.35
CA TRP A 9 -7.67 8.60 -3.21
C TRP A 9 -6.21 8.42 -3.66
N SER A 10 -5.95 7.70 -4.75
CA SER A 10 -4.59 7.46 -5.26
C SER A 10 -3.88 8.71 -5.77
N ALA A 11 -4.63 9.76 -6.09
CA ALA A 11 -4.07 11.05 -6.47
C ALA A 11 -3.33 11.73 -5.31
N GLN A 12 -3.66 11.36 -4.06
CA GLN A 12 -3.06 11.91 -2.85
C GLN A 12 -3.14 13.45 -2.79
N ASP A 13 -4.21 14.02 -3.35
CA ASP A 13 -4.47 15.46 -3.32
C ASP A 13 -5.29 15.81 -2.06
N PRO A 14 -4.74 16.58 -1.12
CA PRO A 14 -5.43 16.92 0.13
C PRO A 14 -6.65 17.82 -0.07
N HIS A 15 -6.82 18.48 -1.22
CA HIS A 15 -7.99 19.31 -1.50
C HIS A 15 -9.14 18.53 -2.13
N CYS A 16 -8.88 17.30 -2.57
CA CYS A 16 -9.85 16.45 -3.23
C CYS A 16 -10.49 15.45 -2.25
N VAL A 17 -11.81 15.33 -2.34
CA VAL A 17 -12.59 14.33 -1.62
C VAL A 17 -13.41 13.51 -2.59
N TRP A 18 -13.62 12.23 -2.27
CA TRP A 18 -14.62 11.42 -2.94
C TRP A 18 -15.97 11.64 -2.27
N CYS A 19 -16.90 12.30 -2.96
CA CYS A 19 -18.26 12.54 -2.49
C CYS A 19 -19.13 11.31 -2.81
N GLY A 20 -19.49 10.54 -1.77
CA GLY A 20 -20.21 9.28 -1.91
C GLY A 20 -21.64 9.45 -2.44
N SER A 21 -22.25 10.60 -2.18
CA SER A 21 -23.61 10.95 -2.63
C SER A 21 -23.67 11.28 -4.11
N GLU A 22 -22.64 11.94 -4.63
CA GLU A 22 -22.54 12.30 -6.05
C GLU A 22 -21.74 11.29 -6.87
N THR A 23 -21.10 10.32 -6.20
CA THR A 23 -20.21 9.31 -6.80
C THR A 23 -19.13 9.93 -7.69
N ARG A 24 -18.49 11.00 -7.21
CA ARG A 24 -17.43 11.71 -7.93
C ARG A 24 -16.36 12.26 -7.00
N CYS A 25 -15.17 12.50 -7.56
CA CYS A 25 -14.10 13.24 -6.90
C CYS A 25 -14.33 14.76 -7.10
N THR A 26 -14.31 15.53 -6.01
CA THR A 26 -14.62 16.97 -6.00
C THR A 26 -13.93 17.64 -4.80
N PHE A 27 -14.07 18.95 -4.65
CA PHE A 27 -13.64 19.67 -3.44
C PHE A 27 -14.60 19.42 -2.28
N GLU A 28 -14.10 19.48 -1.05
CA GLU A 28 -14.91 19.26 0.17
C GLU A 28 -16.15 20.15 0.22
N ASP A 29 -16.00 21.46 -0.03
CA ASP A 29 -17.08 22.45 -0.03
C ASP A 29 -18.21 22.14 -1.02
N ASN A 30 -17.90 21.38 -2.08
CA ASN A 30 -18.88 20.99 -3.09
C ASN A 30 -19.68 19.74 -2.67
N CYS A 31 -19.28 19.02 -1.62
CA CYS A 31 -19.98 17.83 -1.13
C CYS A 31 -20.86 18.17 0.08
N THR A 32 -22.05 18.71 -0.21
CA THR A 32 -22.91 19.39 0.79
C THR A 32 -23.48 18.48 1.89
N ASP A 33 -23.52 17.15 1.71
CA ASP A 33 -24.10 16.22 2.69
C ASP A 33 -23.07 15.63 3.67
N SER A 34 -21.82 16.11 3.65
CA SER A 34 -20.71 15.59 4.47
C SER A 34 -20.50 14.08 4.33
N ASP A 35 -20.94 13.50 3.21
CA ASP A 35 -20.81 12.08 2.89
C ASP A 35 -19.59 11.83 2.00
N TRP A 36 -18.46 12.38 2.42
CA TRP A 36 -17.22 12.31 1.68
C TRP A 36 -16.15 11.52 2.43
N VAL A 37 -15.18 11.01 1.65
CA VAL A 37 -13.95 10.39 2.16
C VAL A 37 -12.76 11.04 1.47
N SER A 38 -11.66 11.21 2.20
CA SER A 38 -10.42 11.79 1.70
C SER A 38 -9.21 11.02 2.24
N ILE A 39 -8.02 11.44 1.82
CA ILE A 39 -6.76 10.91 2.34
C ILE A 39 -6.60 11.22 3.83
N PRO A 40 -5.92 10.34 4.60
CA PRO A 40 -5.58 10.64 5.99
C PRO A 40 -4.55 11.78 6.07
N ASP A 41 -4.48 12.44 7.22
CA ASP A 41 -3.48 13.50 7.47
C ASP A 41 -2.04 12.95 7.47
N ASP A 42 -1.89 11.69 7.87
CA ASP A 42 -0.62 10.97 7.86
C ASP A 42 -0.30 10.36 6.50
N HIS A 43 0.98 10.31 6.15
CA HIS A 43 1.43 9.66 4.91
C HIS A 43 1.05 8.18 4.88
N GLN A 44 0.18 7.79 3.94
CA GLN A 44 -0.27 6.41 3.83
C GLN A 44 -0.33 5.92 2.39
N HIS A 45 0.15 4.69 2.18
CA HIS A 45 0.24 4.08 0.85
C HIS A 45 -0.92 3.14 0.51
N LYS A 46 -1.79 2.84 1.48
CA LYS A 46 -2.94 1.94 1.30
C LYS A 46 -4.19 2.52 1.96
N ILE A 47 -5.28 2.57 1.19
CA ILE A 47 -6.61 2.96 1.67
C ILE A 47 -7.13 2.00 2.76
N VAL A 48 -6.80 0.71 2.65
CA VAL A 48 -7.15 -0.33 3.62
C VAL A 48 -5.91 -1.16 3.91
N SER A 49 -5.72 -1.49 5.18
CA SER A 49 -4.73 -2.47 5.63
C SER A 49 -5.37 -3.48 6.56
N TYR A 50 -4.74 -4.63 6.73
CA TYR A 50 -5.25 -5.66 7.63
C TYR A 50 -4.13 -6.29 8.44
N LYS A 51 -4.51 -6.87 9.57
CA LYS A 51 -3.65 -7.60 10.49
C LYS A 51 -4.31 -8.90 10.90
N VAL A 52 -3.50 -9.94 11.06
CA VAL A 52 -3.93 -11.26 11.51
C VAL A 52 -3.23 -11.58 12.82
N GLU A 53 -4.01 -11.70 13.87
CA GLU A 53 -3.55 -11.93 15.24
C GLU A 53 -4.04 -13.27 15.74
N LYS A 54 -3.24 -13.92 16.59
CA LYS A 54 -3.64 -15.13 17.29
C LYS A 54 -3.61 -14.88 18.79
N GLU A 55 -4.77 -15.01 19.41
CA GLU A 55 -4.93 -14.89 20.85
C GLU A 55 -4.31 -16.09 21.57
N PRO A 56 -3.95 -15.96 22.86
CA PRO A 56 -3.48 -17.08 23.68
C PRO A 56 -4.48 -18.25 23.75
N THR A 57 -5.79 -17.95 23.61
CA THR A 57 -6.87 -18.94 23.54
C THR A 57 -6.86 -19.75 22.23
N GLY A 58 -6.03 -19.37 21.26
CA GLY A 58 -5.94 -19.99 19.95
C GLY A 58 -6.84 -19.35 18.89
N GLN A 59 -7.73 -18.42 19.28
CA GLN A 59 -8.62 -17.72 18.35
C GLN A 59 -7.84 -16.80 17.42
N ILE A 60 -8.22 -16.80 16.15
CA ILE A 60 -7.65 -15.94 15.12
C ILE A 60 -8.54 -14.71 14.95
N LYS A 61 -7.94 -13.52 15.02
CA LYS A 61 -8.60 -12.24 14.78
C LYS A 61 -8.06 -11.60 13.51
N LEU A 62 -8.96 -11.24 12.61
CA LEU A 62 -8.70 -10.39 11.45
C LEU A 62 -9.11 -8.96 11.78
N ASN A 63 -8.15 -8.07 11.88
CA ASN A 63 -8.36 -6.65 12.13
C ASN A 63 -8.18 -5.88 10.81
N ILE A 64 -9.24 -5.21 10.36
CA ILE A 64 -9.25 -4.35 9.18
C ILE A 64 -9.16 -2.90 9.66
N GLN A 65 -8.29 -2.13 9.02
CA GLN A 65 -8.07 -0.72 9.28
C GLN A 65 -8.24 0.06 7.98
N THR A 66 -9.18 0.99 7.96
CA THR A 66 -9.27 2.01 6.90
C THR A 66 -8.36 3.17 7.23
N HIS A 67 -7.73 3.74 6.20
CA HIS A 67 -6.88 4.92 6.32
C HIS A 67 -7.48 6.04 5.50
N LEU A 68 -8.47 6.68 6.12
CA LEU A 68 -9.31 7.71 5.51
C LEU A 68 -9.56 8.81 6.52
N THR A 69 -9.66 10.04 6.04
CA THR A 69 -10.40 11.10 6.73
C THR A 69 -11.81 11.13 6.16
N VAL A 70 -12.82 11.34 7.01
CA VAL A 70 -14.23 11.17 6.63
C VAL A 70 -15.08 12.30 7.17
N GLY A 71 -16.08 12.70 6.38
CA GLY A 71 -17.10 13.63 6.83
C GLY A 71 -18.06 12.99 7.85
N GLN A 72 -18.73 13.83 8.65
CA GLN A 72 -19.57 13.39 9.76
C GLN A 72 -20.69 12.41 9.35
N SER A 73 -21.33 12.63 8.20
CA SER A 73 -22.39 11.76 7.68
C SER A 73 -21.85 10.41 7.20
N ALA A 74 -20.60 10.37 6.73
CA ALA A 74 -19.93 9.15 6.33
C ALA A 74 -19.52 8.32 7.56
N LEU A 75 -19.00 8.98 8.59
CA LEU A 75 -18.56 8.38 9.85
C LEU A 75 -19.66 7.57 10.54
N SER A 76 -20.87 8.12 10.63
CA SER A 76 -22.02 7.49 11.30
C SER A 76 -22.53 6.20 10.63
N ARG A 77 -22.15 5.96 9.36
CA ARG A 77 -22.63 4.82 8.55
C ARG A 77 -21.54 3.81 8.22
N PHE A 78 -20.52 3.75 9.06
CA PHE A 78 -19.45 2.79 8.97
C PHE A 78 -19.93 1.35 9.27
N ALA A 79 -19.58 0.40 8.39
CA ALA A 79 -19.87 -1.02 8.59
C ALA A 79 -18.92 -1.91 7.78
N CYS A 80 -18.72 -3.13 8.22
CA CYS A 80 -17.97 -4.15 7.47
C CYS A 80 -18.77 -5.44 7.35
N GLN A 81 -18.66 -6.07 6.20
CA GLN A 81 -19.19 -7.39 5.93
C GLN A 81 -18.04 -8.29 5.47
N PHE A 82 -17.89 -9.42 6.15
CA PHE A 82 -16.87 -10.41 5.86
C PHE A 82 -17.54 -11.63 5.24
N SER A 83 -16.93 -12.15 4.18
CA SER A 83 -17.42 -13.33 3.46
C SER A 83 -16.26 -14.22 3.06
N ALA A 84 -16.50 -15.53 3.07
CA ALA A 84 -15.59 -16.56 2.59
C ALA A 84 -16.41 -17.62 1.84
N SER A 85 -15.73 -18.53 1.15
CA SER A 85 -16.35 -19.68 0.48
C SER A 85 -16.94 -20.70 1.46
N SER A 86 -16.45 -20.73 2.71
CA SER A 86 -17.02 -21.51 3.82
C SER A 86 -18.21 -20.81 4.47
N SER A 87 -18.96 -21.52 5.34
CA SER A 87 -20.03 -20.98 6.20
C SER A 87 -19.58 -19.78 7.08
N GLU A 88 -20.49 -19.21 7.88
CA GLU A 88 -20.29 -18.01 8.76
C GLU A 88 -18.82 -17.83 9.22
N LEU A 89 -18.09 -16.93 8.56
CA LEU A 89 -16.64 -16.71 8.78
C LEU A 89 -16.34 -16.13 10.16
N CYS A 90 -17.12 -15.13 10.58
CA CYS A 90 -16.91 -14.40 11.83
C CYS A 90 -17.91 -14.86 12.90
N SER A 91 -17.43 -15.01 14.13
CA SER A 91 -18.28 -15.30 15.27
C SER A 91 -19.18 -14.10 15.59
N ARG A 92 -20.39 -14.39 16.07
CA ARG A 92 -21.35 -13.35 16.52
C ARG A 92 -20.92 -12.62 17.79
N SER A 93 -19.85 -13.09 18.44
CA SER A 93 -19.28 -12.49 19.64
C SER A 93 -18.25 -11.41 19.36
N GLY A 94 -18.02 -11.05 18.08
CA GLY A 94 -17.10 -9.98 17.71
C GLY A 94 -17.60 -8.60 18.15
N PRO A 95 -16.68 -7.62 18.35
CA PRO A 95 -17.07 -6.26 18.63
C PRO A 95 -17.83 -5.65 17.44
N PRO A 96 -18.77 -4.71 17.67
CA PRO A 96 -19.39 -3.97 16.59
C PRO A 96 -18.33 -3.16 15.82
N PRO A 97 -18.51 -2.96 14.50
CA PRO A 97 -17.58 -2.14 13.73
C PRO A 97 -17.58 -0.70 14.25
N LEU A 98 -16.40 -0.13 14.42
CA LEU A 98 -16.21 1.24 14.88
C LEU A 98 -15.13 1.90 14.03
N PHE A 99 -15.48 2.96 13.31
CA PHE A 99 -14.50 3.65 12.46
C PHE A 99 -13.26 4.04 13.26
N PRO A 100 -12.03 3.81 12.75
CA PRO A 100 -11.68 3.33 11.41
C PRO A 100 -11.44 1.81 11.31
N GLN A 101 -11.93 1.01 12.26
CA GLN A 101 -11.58 -0.41 12.41
C GLN A 101 -12.78 -1.37 12.40
N CYS A 102 -12.57 -2.53 11.80
CA CYS A 102 -13.48 -3.66 11.89
C CYS A 102 -12.71 -4.90 12.28
N THR A 103 -13.27 -5.68 13.21
CA THR A 103 -12.65 -6.94 13.66
C THR A 103 -13.57 -8.10 13.35
N CYS A 104 -13.01 -9.13 12.74
CA CYS A 104 -13.63 -10.43 12.56
C CYS A 104 -12.87 -11.45 13.42
N ILE A 105 -13.56 -12.06 14.38
CA ILE A 105 -13.03 -13.22 15.12
C ILE A 105 -13.46 -14.46 14.36
N LEU A 106 -12.51 -15.27 13.88
CA LEU A 106 -12.85 -16.43 13.05
C LEU A 106 -13.63 -17.47 13.86
N SER A 107 -14.70 -18.01 13.27
CA SER A 107 -15.50 -19.09 13.86
C SER A 107 -14.72 -20.41 13.95
N ASP A 108 -13.94 -20.74 12.92
CA ASP A 108 -12.95 -21.84 12.94
C ASP A 108 -11.54 -21.24 12.88
N SER A 109 -10.70 -21.58 13.86
CA SER A 109 -9.33 -21.09 13.96
C SER A 109 -8.33 -21.96 13.14
N ARG A 110 -8.81 -22.95 12.40
CA ARG A 110 -8.00 -23.77 11.48
C ARG A 110 -8.01 -23.16 10.09
N LEU A 111 -6.86 -22.61 9.69
CA LEU A 111 -6.65 -22.12 8.33
C LEU A 111 -6.19 -23.29 7.43
N PRO A 112 -6.72 -23.43 6.20
CA PRO A 112 -6.24 -24.41 5.22
C PRO A 112 -4.78 -24.14 4.84
N ALA A 113 -4.05 -25.19 4.44
CA ALA A 113 -2.66 -25.06 4.00
C ALA A 113 -2.49 -24.14 2.77
N GLY A 114 -3.52 -24.05 1.92
CA GLY A 114 -3.55 -23.14 0.77
C GLY A 114 -4.00 -21.70 1.10
N GLY A 115 -4.27 -21.41 2.37
CA GLY A 115 -4.91 -20.17 2.80
C GLY A 115 -6.43 -20.21 2.67
N LEU A 116 -7.09 -19.19 3.24
CA LEU A 116 -8.52 -18.97 3.19
C LEU A 116 -8.81 -17.64 2.49
N ASP A 117 -9.50 -17.69 1.36
CA ASP A 117 -9.90 -16.49 0.64
C ASP A 117 -11.08 -15.81 1.33
N VAL A 118 -10.89 -14.54 1.65
CA VAL A 118 -11.84 -13.70 2.36
C VAL A 118 -12.08 -12.43 1.57
N SER A 119 -13.35 -12.10 1.34
CA SER A 119 -13.76 -10.81 0.81
C SER A 119 -14.33 -9.95 1.92
N VAL A 120 -13.79 -8.74 2.04
CA VAL A 120 -14.21 -7.74 3.02
C VAL A 120 -14.85 -6.58 2.27
N ARG A 121 -16.15 -6.38 2.49
CA ARG A 121 -16.88 -5.22 1.99
C ARG A 121 -17.01 -4.19 3.10
N ILE A 122 -16.40 -3.04 2.92
CA ILE A 122 -16.39 -1.94 3.88
C ILE A 122 -17.32 -0.86 3.35
N ARG A 123 -18.20 -0.35 4.21
CA ARG A 123 -19.07 0.79 3.92
C ARG A 123 -18.61 1.96 4.77
N VAL A 124 -18.42 3.10 4.13
CA VAL A 124 -18.13 4.40 4.76
C VAL A 124 -19.11 5.39 4.15
N GLY A 125 -20.18 5.74 4.86
CA GLY A 125 -21.24 6.54 4.25
C GLY A 125 -21.98 5.80 3.13
N LYS A 126 -22.09 6.42 1.96
CA LYS A 126 -22.53 5.76 0.70
C LYS A 126 -21.39 5.10 -0.08
N THR A 127 -20.14 5.31 0.33
CA THR A 127 -18.97 4.75 -0.35
C THR A 127 -18.74 3.31 0.08
N HIS A 128 -18.39 2.46 -0.88
CA HIS A 128 -18.07 1.05 -0.66
C HIS A 128 -16.64 0.74 -1.11
N LEU A 129 -15.89 0.07 -0.24
CA LEU A 129 -14.58 -0.51 -0.56
C LEU A 129 -14.69 -2.03 -0.54
N LEU A 130 -13.96 -2.68 -1.43
CA LEU A 130 -13.91 -4.13 -1.54
C LEU A 130 -12.47 -4.58 -1.51
N GLU A 131 -12.13 -5.37 -0.50
CA GLU A 131 -10.81 -5.97 -0.36
C GLU A 131 -10.92 -7.49 -0.51
N GLN A 132 -9.95 -8.07 -1.21
CA GLN A 132 -9.78 -9.51 -1.33
C GLN A 132 -8.49 -9.90 -0.63
N LEU A 133 -8.62 -10.77 0.37
CA LEU A 133 -7.54 -11.18 1.26
C LEU A 133 -7.39 -12.69 1.18
N THR A 134 -6.14 -13.17 1.28
CA THR A 134 -5.87 -14.59 1.51
C THR A 134 -5.27 -14.72 2.91
N LEU A 135 -6.06 -15.29 3.83
CA LEU A 135 -5.62 -15.52 5.20
C LEU A 135 -4.79 -16.80 5.26
N THR A 136 -3.53 -16.65 5.65
CA THR A 136 -2.59 -17.75 5.81
C THR A 136 -2.10 -17.77 7.24
N ASN A 137 -1.75 -18.96 7.74
CA ASN A 137 -1.08 -19.07 9.02
C ASN A 137 0.30 -18.39 8.94
N CYS A 138 0.53 -17.36 9.76
CA CYS A 138 1.77 -16.59 9.72
C CYS A 138 3.02 -17.46 9.94
N SER A 139 2.89 -18.56 10.69
CA SER A 139 3.98 -19.51 10.92
C SER A 139 4.31 -20.39 9.71
N ASP A 140 3.46 -20.42 8.69
CA ASP A 140 3.70 -21.16 7.45
C ASP A 140 4.46 -20.32 6.41
N ILE A 141 4.57 -19.00 6.62
CA ILE A 141 5.41 -18.10 5.83
C ILE A 141 6.86 -18.25 6.31
N ARG A 142 7.60 -19.14 5.65
CA ARG A 142 8.98 -19.53 6.03
C ARG A 142 9.97 -19.29 4.90
N GLY A 143 11.23 -19.13 5.28
CA GLY A 143 12.35 -18.99 4.36
C GLY A 143 13.58 -18.43 5.06
N PRO A 144 14.70 -18.28 4.35
CA PRO A 144 15.85 -17.55 4.86
C PRO A 144 15.47 -16.07 5.13
N PRO A 145 15.95 -15.47 6.24
CA PRO A 145 15.70 -14.07 6.54
C PRO A 145 16.14 -13.17 5.37
N SER A 146 15.20 -12.42 4.81
CA SER A 146 15.44 -11.51 3.69
C SER A 146 14.38 -10.41 3.69
N SER A 147 14.68 -9.27 3.04
CA SER A 147 13.69 -8.19 2.90
C SER A 147 12.44 -8.66 2.15
N VAL A 148 12.61 -9.52 1.15
CA VAL A 148 11.50 -10.12 0.38
C VAL A 148 10.59 -10.96 1.27
N LEU A 149 11.16 -11.83 2.13
CA LEU A 149 10.38 -12.63 3.06
C LEU A 149 9.68 -11.76 4.12
N CYS A 150 10.36 -10.72 4.59
CA CYS A 150 9.76 -9.74 5.51
C CYS A 150 8.57 -9.04 4.85
N GLN A 151 8.72 -8.49 3.64
CA GLN A 151 7.64 -7.84 2.91
C GLN A 151 6.48 -8.79 2.65
N GLN A 152 6.76 -10.06 2.30
CA GLN A 152 5.73 -11.08 2.13
C GLN A 152 4.94 -11.32 3.43
N CYS A 153 5.64 -11.40 4.57
CA CYS A 153 5.03 -11.53 5.89
C CYS A 153 4.12 -10.34 6.23
N ILE A 154 4.63 -9.11 6.07
CA ILE A 154 3.87 -7.89 6.36
C ILE A 154 2.66 -7.75 5.43
N ARG A 155 2.81 -8.07 4.14
CA ARG A 155 1.70 -8.06 3.16
C ARG A 155 0.61 -9.07 3.47
N ALA A 156 0.96 -10.19 4.11
CA ALA A 156 -0.01 -11.18 4.59
C ALA A 156 -0.75 -10.74 5.87
N GLY A 157 -0.49 -9.54 6.38
CA GLY A 157 -1.07 -9.02 7.63
C GLY A 157 -0.41 -9.59 8.89
N CYS A 158 0.75 -10.22 8.77
CA CYS A 158 1.51 -10.80 9.87
C CYS A 158 2.54 -9.80 10.44
N GLY A 159 3.16 -10.16 11.56
CA GLY A 159 4.24 -9.40 12.17
C GLY A 159 5.60 -10.02 11.88
N TRP A 160 6.63 -9.20 11.78
CA TRP A 160 8.01 -9.66 11.66
C TRP A 160 8.71 -9.67 13.03
N SER A 161 9.28 -10.81 13.42
CA SER A 161 9.92 -10.98 14.72
C SER A 161 11.04 -12.02 14.66
N LYS A 162 12.17 -11.72 15.30
CA LYS A 162 13.34 -12.63 15.39
C LYS A 162 13.75 -13.22 14.02
N ASN A 163 13.80 -12.38 12.99
CA ASN A 163 14.14 -12.77 11.61
C ASN A 163 13.19 -13.81 10.99
N SER A 164 11.93 -13.84 11.44
CA SER A 164 10.90 -14.77 10.97
C SER A 164 9.53 -14.13 10.98
N CYS A 165 8.58 -14.74 10.27
CA CYS A 165 7.18 -14.31 10.30
C CYS A 165 6.46 -14.87 11.52
N SER A 166 5.70 -14.00 12.20
CA SER A 166 4.89 -14.33 13.37
C SER A 166 3.52 -13.65 13.27
N TRP A 167 2.61 -13.96 14.20
CA TRP A 167 1.32 -13.26 14.26
C TRP A 167 1.52 -11.76 14.55
N ALA A 168 0.60 -10.91 14.08
CA ALA A 168 0.77 -9.46 14.16
C ALA A 168 0.94 -8.92 15.60
N ASN A 169 0.36 -9.60 16.61
CA ASN A 169 0.54 -9.27 18.02
C ASN A 169 1.90 -9.70 18.62
N GLN A 170 2.75 -10.36 17.85
CA GLN A 170 4.05 -10.91 18.29
C GLN A 170 5.25 -10.30 17.53
N GLY A 171 5.02 -9.35 16.63
CA GLY A 171 6.05 -8.80 15.75
C GLY A 171 5.76 -7.36 15.31
N VAL A 172 6.73 -6.76 14.65
CA VAL A 172 6.58 -5.41 14.07
C VAL A 172 5.88 -5.53 12.73
N ILE A 173 4.94 -4.63 12.46
CA ILE A 173 4.02 -4.73 11.31
C ILE A 173 4.33 -3.66 10.25
N ASN A 174 5.28 -2.75 10.51
CA ASN A 174 5.66 -1.72 9.57
C ASN A 174 6.68 -2.26 8.56
N ASP A 175 6.44 -1.99 7.28
CA ASP A 175 7.31 -2.36 6.16
C ASP A 175 8.72 -1.74 6.28
N SER A 176 8.87 -0.64 7.04
CA SER A 176 10.18 -0.04 7.34
C SER A 176 11.17 -1.02 7.99
N VAL A 177 10.69 -2.02 8.72
CA VAL A 177 11.54 -3.09 9.28
C VAL A 177 12.14 -3.97 8.20
N CYS A 178 11.48 -4.10 7.05
CA CYS A 178 12.02 -4.84 5.92
C CYS A 178 13.10 -4.04 5.18
N GLN A 179 12.99 -2.71 5.17
CA GLN A 179 13.97 -1.80 4.55
C GLN A 179 15.30 -1.78 5.34
N THR A 180 15.26 -1.93 6.67
CA THR A 180 16.49 -2.02 7.46
C THR A 180 17.30 -3.28 7.14
N MET A 181 16.63 -4.34 6.69
CA MET A 181 17.29 -5.56 6.19
C MET A 181 17.93 -5.36 4.82
N GLU A 182 17.40 -4.45 3.99
CA GLU A 182 18.02 -4.05 2.72
C GLU A 182 19.27 -3.18 2.96
N SER A 183 19.24 -2.33 3.99
CA SER A 183 20.42 -1.55 4.39
C SER A 183 21.55 -2.36 5.04
N GLY A 184 21.32 -3.65 5.29
CA GLY A 184 22.38 -4.62 5.63
C GLY A 184 23.25 -5.02 4.43
N MET A 185 22.86 -4.63 3.21
CA MET A 185 23.72 -4.69 2.03
C MET A 185 24.52 -3.38 1.94
N ASN A 186 25.85 -3.47 2.05
CA ASN A 186 26.79 -2.35 1.96
C ASN A 186 26.79 -1.74 0.54
N PHE A 187 25.72 -1.05 0.15
CA PHE A 187 25.72 -0.26 -1.07
C PHE A 187 26.46 1.04 -0.83
N SER A 188 27.49 1.28 -1.63
CA SER A 188 28.14 2.58 -1.65
C SER A 188 27.17 3.59 -2.25
N ARG A 189 26.97 4.74 -1.58
CA ARG A 189 26.02 5.77 -2.04
C ARG A 189 26.34 6.18 -3.49
N PRO A 190 25.37 6.12 -4.42
CA PRO A 190 25.60 6.53 -5.80
C PRO A 190 25.77 8.05 -5.88
N VAL A 191 26.75 8.50 -6.66
CA VAL A 191 27.03 9.91 -6.92
C VAL A 191 26.91 10.16 -8.40
N ILE A 192 25.99 11.06 -8.79
CA ILE A 192 25.77 11.42 -10.19
C ILE A 192 26.74 12.54 -10.55
N SER A 193 27.53 12.36 -11.61
CA SER A 193 28.43 13.39 -12.13
C SER A 193 27.85 14.13 -13.32
N SER A 194 27.16 13.42 -14.23
CA SER A 194 26.54 14.03 -15.40
C SER A 194 25.45 13.16 -16.02
N ILE A 195 24.63 13.80 -16.85
CA ILE A 195 23.61 13.18 -17.69
C ILE A 195 23.76 13.69 -19.12
N THR A 196 23.66 12.80 -20.11
CA THR A 196 23.77 13.13 -21.53
C THR A 196 22.63 12.49 -22.33
N PRO A 197 21.89 13.27 -23.16
CA PRO A 197 21.96 14.73 -23.28
C PRO A 197 21.38 15.43 -22.03
N SER A 198 21.87 16.63 -21.73
CA SER A 198 21.34 17.47 -20.65
C SER A 198 20.04 18.20 -21.02
N VAL A 199 19.73 18.26 -22.32
CA VAL A 199 18.50 18.88 -22.86
C VAL A 199 17.80 17.86 -23.73
N VAL A 200 16.49 17.68 -23.51
CA VAL A 200 15.63 16.74 -24.25
C VAL A 200 14.31 17.41 -24.63
N SER A 201 13.70 16.93 -25.70
CA SER A 201 12.33 17.34 -26.06
C SER A 201 11.30 16.73 -25.11
N PHE A 202 10.08 17.29 -25.09
CA PHE A 202 8.94 16.72 -24.37
C PHE A 202 8.59 15.28 -24.79
N TYR A 203 9.04 14.85 -25.97
CA TYR A 203 8.90 13.46 -26.41
C TYR A 203 9.87 12.48 -25.73
N GLY A 204 10.68 12.95 -24.78
CA GLY A 204 11.66 12.12 -24.10
C GLY A 204 12.87 11.77 -24.99
N ARG A 205 13.63 10.76 -24.56
CA ARG A 205 14.87 10.34 -25.22
C ARG A 205 15.21 8.89 -24.90
N ASN A 206 15.41 8.09 -25.94
CA ASN A 206 16.02 6.77 -25.81
C ASN A 206 17.53 6.88 -25.59
N HIS A 207 18.08 5.92 -24.84
CA HIS A 207 19.51 5.76 -24.62
C HIS A 207 20.19 7.00 -24.03
N ALA A 208 19.54 7.63 -23.04
CA ALA A 208 20.21 8.63 -22.22
C ALA A 208 21.25 7.96 -21.34
N VAL A 209 22.37 8.65 -21.13
CA VAL A 209 23.52 8.13 -20.37
C VAL A 209 23.66 8.94 -19.10
N LEU A 210 23.70 8.25 -17.96
CA LEU A 210 24.02 8.81 -16.66
C LEU A 210 25.39 8.30 -16.24
N SER A 211 26.29 9.21 -15.90
CA SER A 211 27.65 8.91 -15.45
C SER A 211 27.84 9.33 -14.00
N GLY A 212 28.71 8.63 -13.28
CA GLY A 212 28.85 8.81 -11.84
C GLY A 212 29.79 7.82 -11.17
N GLN A 213 29.63 7.66 -9.86
CA GLN A 213 30.33 6.70 -9.02
C GLN A 213 29.33 5.82 -8.29
N ASN A 214 29.75 4.60 -7.94
CA ASN A 214 28.96 3.63 -7.20
C ASN A 214 27.61 3.32 -7.86
N LEU A 215 27.57 3.28 -9.19
CA LEU A 215 26.31 3.07 -9.92
C LEU A 215 25.98 1.58 -10.08
N ARG A 216 26.86 0.66 -9.70
CA ARG A 216 26.80 -0.77 -10.08
C ARG A 216 25.49 -1.45 -9.68
N ASP A 217 24.96 -1.08 -8.53
CA ASP A 217 23.76 -1.67 -7.95
C ASP A 217 22.48 -0.87 -8.28
N VAL A 218 22.60 0.19 -9.08
CA VAL A 218 21.44 0.99 -9.52
C VAL A 218 20.65 0.22 -10.57
N THR A 219 19.37 -0.02 -10.27
CA THR A 219 18.44 -0.77 -11.14
C THR A 219 17.43 0.12 -11.87
N ARG A 220 17.18 1.33 -11.35
CA ARG A 220 16.20 2.29 -11.90
C ARG A 220 16.69 3.73 -11.72
N VAL A 221 16.32 4.59 -12.66
CA VAL A 221 16.50 6.05 -12.58
C VAL A 221 15.13 6.68 -12.35
N ARG A 222 14.99 7.44 -11.27
CA ARG A 222 13.80 8.21 -10.95
C ARG A 222 14.00 9.67 -11.34
N MET A 223 13.03 10.21 -12.07
CA MET A 223 13.03 11.57 -12.58
C MET A 223 11.90 12.34 -11.91
N THR A 224 12.26 13.47 -11.30
CA THR A 224 11.33 14.36 -10.61
C THR A 224 11.52 15.74 -11.20
N ALA A 225 10.45 16.35 -11.70
CA ALA A 225 10.41 17.77 -12.05
C ALA A 225 9.65 18.50 -10.95
N ASP A 226 10.01 19.76 -10.67
CA ASP A 226 9.40 20.57 -9.61
C ASP A 226 7.87 20.75 -9.74
N ALA A 227 7.31 20.48 -10.93
CA ALA A 227 5.88 20.58 -11.23
C ALA A 227 5.16 19.23 -11.42
N ASP A 228 5.86 18.09 -11.41
CA ASP A 228 5.25 16.76 -11.61
C ASP A 228 5.10 16.01 -10.28
N CYS A 229 3.86 15.83 -9.82
CA CYS A 229 3.52 15.11 -8.59
C CYS A 229 3.72 13.58 -8.68
N THR A 230 4.03 13.05 -9.86
CA THR A 230 4.33 11.63 -10.06
C THR A 230 5.74 11.46 -10.62
N PRO A 231 6.71 11.06 -9.78
CA PRO A 231 8.06 10.76 -10.23
C PRO A 231 8.01 9.61 -11.23
N ARG A 232 8.70 9.78 -12.36
CA ARG A 232 8.76 8.75 -13.40
C ARG A 232 10.00 7.92 -13.22
N GLU A 233 9.84 6.60 -13.27
CA GLU A 233 10.97 5.66 -13.18
C GLU A 233 11.25 5.03 -14.54
N SER A 234 12.53 4.95 -14.89
CA SER A 234 13.02 4.16 -16.01
C SER A 234 13.91 3.03 -15.51
N PRO A 235 13.76 1.81 -16.04
CA PRO A 235 14.75 0.76 -15.82
C PRO A 235 16.11 1.15 -16.43
N VAL A 236 17.17 0.62 -15.83
CA VAL A 236 18.55 0.80 -16.26
C VAL A 236 19.00 -0.33 -17.19
N TRP A 237 19.79 0.04 -18.19
CA TRP A 237 20.46 -0.85 -19.14
C TRP A 237 21.96 -0.51 -19.20
N ASN A 238 22.79 -1.47 -19.62
CA ASN A 238 24.23 -1.27 -19.85
C ASN A 238 24.96 -0.56 -18.69
N ASN A 239 24.78 -1.04 -17.46
CA ASN A 239 25.39 -0.47 -16.27
C ASN A 239 26.82 -1.01 -16.07
N THR A 240 27.81 -0.11 -16.11
CA THR A 240 29.24 -0.43 -15.92
C THR A 240 29.74 -0.11 -14.52
N GLY A 241 28.88 0.40 -13.64
CA GLY A 241 29.25 0.87 -12.30
C GLY A 241 29.74 2.32 -12.23
N VAL A 242 30.15 2.88 -13.38
CA VAL A 242 30.52 4.31 -13.54
C VAL A 242 29.67 5.03 -14.57
N SER A 243 28.94 4.28 -15.39
CA SER A 243 27.98 4.81 -16.35
C SER A 243 26.84 3.81 -16.55
N LEU A 244 25.65 4.32 -16.81
CA LEU A 244 24.47 3.54 -17.09
C LEU A 244 23.62 4.19 -18.18
N THR A 245 22.84 3.39 -18.90
CA THR A 245 21.94 3.84 -19.95
C THR A 245 20.49 3.67 -19.49
N PHE A 246 19.61 4.59 -19.83
CA PHE A 246 18.18 4.51 -19.49
C PHE A 246 17.32 5.28 -20.50
N HIS A 247 16.01 5.24 -20.34
CA HIS A 247 15.06 5.94 -21.18
C HIS A 247 14.46 7.12 -20.43
N ILE A 248 14.42 8.27 -21.09
CA ILE A 248 13.71 9.43 -20.61
C ILE A 248 12.29 9.36 -21.18
N PRO A 249 11.27 9.11 -20.35
CA PRO A 249 9.89 9.00 -20.83
C PRO A 249 9.37 10.34 -21.35
N ARG A 250 8.33 10.27 -22.19
CA ARG A 250 7.59 11.44 -22.69
C ARG A 250 6.95 12.21 -21.52
N THR A 251 6.94 13.54 -21.54
CA THR A 251 6.25 14.36 -20.54
C THR A 251 5.13 15.16 -21.19
N ASP A 252 4.03 15.36 -20.48
CA ASP A 252 2.86 16.11 -20.97
C ASP A 252 2.97 17.62 -20.68
N GLY A 253 3.89 18.01 -19.79
CA GLY A 253 4.23 19.40 -19.49
C GLY A 253 5.31 19.95 -20.43
N LYS A 254 5.09 21.18 -20.94
CA LYS A 254 6.17 22.01 -21.48
C LYS A 254 6.98 22.54 -20.29
N GLY A 255 8.30 22.31 -20.31
CA GLY A 255 9.24 23.03 -19.44
C GLY A 255 9.38 24.49 -19.84
#